data_AF-A0A3D5RAY3-F1
#
_entry.id   AF-A0A3D5RAY3-F1
#
_cell.length_a   1.000
_cell.length_b   1.000
_cell.length_c   1.000
_cell.angle_alpha   90.00
_cell.angle_beta   90.00
_cell.angle_gamma   90.00
#
_symmetry.space_group_name_H-M   'P 1'
#
loop_
_entity.id
_entity.type
_entity.pdbx_description
1 polymer ?
#
loop_
_entity_poly.entity_id
_entity_poly.type
_entity_poly.pdbx_seq_one_letter_code
_entity_poly.pdbx_strand_id
1 'polypeptide(L)' 'MKVQVKLFATFRNGRQGSQEFEYPQDIPISTVLKDLSLTKDDVGMTLVNGIRATKD' A
#
# COMPACT_ATOMS: atom_id res chain seq x y z
N MET A 1 -14.34 3.76 -1.65
CA MET A 1 -13.30 4.61 -1.05
C MET A 1 -12.12 4.68 -2.00
N LYS A 2 -11.78 5.90 -2.47
CA LYS A 2 -10.62 6.11 -3.33
C LYS A 2 -9.36 6.22 -2.48
N VAL A 3 -8.35 5.43 -2.80
CA VAL A 3 -7.08 5.39 -2.08
C VAL A 3 -5.95 5.61 -3.07
N GLN A 4 -5.09 6.58 -2.79
CA GLN A 4 -3.86 6.78 -3.55
C GLN A 4 -2.72 6.05 -2.83
N VAL A 5 -2.10 5.08 -3.51
CA VAL A 5 -0.94 4.35 -3.01
C VAL A 5 0.32 4.90 -3.66
N LYS A 6 1.35 5.19 -2.86
CA LYS A 6 2.67 5.62 -3.33
C LYS A 6 3.72 4.59 -2.92
N LEU A 7 4.40 4.05 -3.92
CA LEU A 7 5.54 3.16 -3.71
C LEU A 7 6.82 3.98 -3.64
N PHE A 8 7.77 3.55 -2.80
CA PHE A 8 9.05 4.25 -2.58
C PHE A 8 10.23 3.31 -2.78
N ALA A 9 11.43 3.89 -2.99
CA ALA A 9 12.68 3.16 -3.19
C ALA A 9 12.56 2.08 -4.27
N THR A 10 13.02 0.86 -3.98
CA THR A 10 13.04 -0.28 -4.89
C THR A 10 11.64 -0.70 -5.37
N PHE A 11 10.58 -0.40 -4.61
CA PHE A 11 9.20 -0.69 -5.02
C PHE A 11 8.73 0.13 -6.23
N ARG A 12 9.44 1.20 -6.59
CA ARG A 12 9.16 1.96 -7.82
C ARG A 12 9.77 1.34 -9.07
N ASN A 13 10.72 0.43 -8.94
CA ASN A 13 11.40 -0.13 -10.11
C ASN A 13 10.42 -1.01 -10.90
N GLY A 14 10.07 -0.57 -12.11
CA GLY A 14 9.08 -1.24 -12.96
C GLY A 14 7.61 -0.99 -12.56
N ARG A 15 7.33 -0.07 -11.64
CA ARG A 15 5.96 0.29 -11.21
C ARG A 15 5.77 1.81 -11.26
N GLN A 16 4.53 2.26 -11.46
CA GLN A 16 4.23 3.69 -11.40
C GLN A 16 4.42 4.21 -9.96
N GLY A 17 5.02 5.40 -9.82
CA GLY A 17 5.36 5.98 -8.51
C GLY A 17 4.15 6.29 -7.61
N SER A 18 2.95 6.31 -8.19
CA SER A 18 1.66 6.40 -7.51
C SER A 18 0.57 5.70 -8.33
N GLN A 19 -0.34 4.98 -7.68
CA GLN A 19 -1.53 4.39 -8.29
C GLN A 19 -2.77 4.73 -7.47
N GLU A 20 -3.89 4.88 -8.14
CA GLU A 20 -5.19 5.08 -7.52
C GLU A 20 -6.00 3.80 -7.56
N PHE A 21 -6.59 3.44 -6.44
CA PHE A 21 -7.41 2.26 -6.27
C PHE A 21 -8.75 2.64 -5.68
N GLU A 22 -9.78 1.85 -6.01
CA GLU A 22 -11.10 1.98 -5.44
C GLU A 22 -11.43 0.73 -4.62
N TYR A 23 -11.63 0.94 -3.32
CA TYR A 23 -11.86 -0.11 -2.34
C TYR A 23 -13.20 0.06 -1.62
N PRO A 24 -13.80 -1.03 -1.11
CA PRO A 24 -14.84 -0.94 -0.09
C PRO A 24 -14.35 -0.15 1.15
N GLN A 25 -15.28 0.37 1.96
CA GLN A 25 -14.91 0.94 3.26
C GLN A 25 -14.44 -0.17 4.22
N ASP A 26 -13.63 0.23 5.20
CA ASP A 26 -13.15 -0.64 6.30
C ASP A 26 -12.39 -1.90 5.87
N ILE A 27 -11.62 -1.80 4.78
CA ILE A 27 -10.74 -2.88 4.35
C ILE A 27 -9.41 -2.90 5.13
N PRO A 28 -8.84 -4.08 5.39
CA PRO A 28 -7.52 -4.17 5.98
C PRO A 28 -6.44 -3.80 4.96
N ILE A 29 -5.34 -3.21 5.44
CA ILE A 29 -4.22 -2.81 4.57
C ILE A 29 -3.58 -4.00 3.84
N SER A 30 -3.70 -5.21 4.39
CA SER A 30 -3.26 -6.44 3.73
C SER A 30 -3.93 -6.68 2.39
N THR A 31 -5.15 -6.20 2.17
CA THR A 31 -5.84 -6.30 0.88
C THR A 31 -5.13 -5.45 -0.17
N VAL A 32 -4.80 -4.20 0.19
CA VAL A 32 -4.04 -3.29 -0.70
C VAL A 32 -2.66 -3.87 -1.04
N LEU A 33 -1.98 -4.46 -0.05
CA LEU A 33 -0.68 -5.11 -0.27
C LEU A 33 -0.78 -6.31 -1.22
N LYS A 34 -1.81 -7.14 -1.08
CA LYS A 34 -2.06 -8.28 -1.96
C LYS A 34 -2.27 -7.85 -3.42
N ASP A 35 -3.04 -6.79 -3.65
CA ASP A 35 -3.26 -6.26 -5.01
C ASP A 35 -1.97 -5.74 -5.66
N LEU A 36 -1.05 -5.25 -4.84
CA LEU A 36 0.28 -4.81 -5.28
C LEU A 36 1.27 -5.98 -5.40
N SER A 37 0.81 -7.22 -5.19
CA SER A 37 1.64 -8.43 -5.09
C SER A 37 2.81 -8.24 -4.12
N LEU A 38 2.53 -7.63 -2.96
CA LEU A 38 3.47 -7.40 -1.87
C LEU A 38 3.02 -8.17 -0.64
N THR A 39 3.96 -8.82 0.04
CA THR A 39 3.69 -9.42 1.34
C THR A 39 4.01 -8.45 2.46
N LYS A 40 3.52 -8.76 3.67
CA LYS A 40 3.88 -7.99 4.87
C LYS A 40 5.38 -8.02 5.15
N ASP A 41 6.09 -9.05 4.72
CA ASP A 41 7.52 -9.23 5.01
C ASP A 41 8.42 -8.48 4.04
N ASP A 42 7.93 -8.23 2.82
CA ASP A 42 8.61 -7.37 1.85
C ASP A 42 8.60 -5.91 2.31
N VAL A 43 7.54 -5.48 3.00
CA VAL A 43 7.30 -4.08 3.33
C VAL A 43 7.86 -3.73 4.71
N GLY A 44 8.95 -2.94 4.72
CA GLY A 44 9.57 -2.46 5.96
C GLY A 44 8.67 -1.50 6.77
N MET A 45 7.84 -0.70 6.09
CA MET A 45 6.91 0.23 6.73
C MET A 45 5.74 0.58 5.82
N THR A 46 4.56 0.77 6.39
CA THR A 46 3.38 1.29 5.70
C THR A 46 2.90 2.56 6.39
N LEU A 47 2.54 3.56 5.58
CA LEU A 47 1.99 4.83 6.06
C LEU A 47 0.57 4.98 5.53
N VAL A 48 -0.39 5.23 6.43
CA VAL A 48 -1.77 5.56 6.07
C VAL A 48 -1.98 7.02 6.42
N ASN A 49 -2.26 7.86 5.41
CA ASN A 49 -2.40 9.31 5.57
C ASN A 49 -1.23 9.97 6.32
N GLY A 50 -0.01 9.48 6.11
CA GLY A 50 1.22 9.97 6.74
C GLY A 50 1.51 9.41 8.14
N ILE A 51 0.62 8.60 8.70
CA ILE A 51 0.81 7.97 10.02
C ILE A 51 1.29 6.54 9.82
N ARG A 52 2.30 6.13 10.61
CA ARG A 52 2.78 4.74 10.61
C ARG A 52 1.65 3.80 11.02
N ALA A 53 1.26 2.92 10.11
CA ALA A 53 0.36 1.83 10.41
C ALA A 53 1.18 0.67 10.96
N THR A 54 0.82 0.19 12.15
CA THR A 54 1.35 -1.07 12.70
C THR A 54 0.56 -2.21 12.06
N LYS A 55 1.25 -3.29 11.66
CA LYS A 55 0.62 -4.49 11.10
C LYS A 55 -0.47 -4.98 12.07
N ASP A 56 -1.74 -4.94 11.67
CA ASP A 56 -2.79 -5.83 12.21
C ASP A 56 -2.43 -7.29 11.96
#